data_AF-A0A0N4XM62-F1
#
_entry.id   AF-A0A0N4XM62-F1
#
_cell.length_a   1.000
_cell.length_b   1.000
_cell.length_c   1.000
_cell.angle_alpha   90.00
_cell.angle_beta   90.00
_cell.angle_gamma   90.00
#
_symmetry.space_group_name_H-M   'P 1'
#
loop_
_entity.id
_entity.type
_entity.pdbx_description
1 polymer ?
#
loop_
_entity_poly.entity_id
_entity_poly.type
_entity_poly.pdbx_seq_one_letter_code
_entity_poly.pdbx_strand_id
1 'polypeptide(L)'
;MSSSHSACGLGNRHVTGPEFVRACIGKEIIVPSRGYIAVINASEVSERELNGFCRRAIYLQACIIIKDTSFVRLSCPELKEMKPCEPGRPVFEIIGNHDLVKVELPTSVKIPDGEKVLVVKQNRRLPVDVIMNLKKICPDCQVLSHQSKCDNLRTVKSVADFINRCGNQPIIVIKEVVLDYPFTETQLNKLFAGVVEVQLCLRIRNSKIRRLEFPKLVRWKSCSPGRASF
;
A
#
# COMPACT_ATOMS: atom_id res chain seq x y z
N MET A 1 -34.80 6.28 -23.97
CA MET A 1 -34.57 7.23 -22.86
C MET A 1 -33.84 6.48 -21.75
N SER A 2 -32.52 6.63 -21.66
CA SER A 2 -31.69 5.89 -20.68
C SER A 2 -31.71 6.64 -19.35
N SER A 3 -32.33 6.05 -18.33
CA SER A 3 -32.52 6.66 -17.03
C SER A 3 -31.25 6.49 -16.17
N SER A 4 -30.49 7.57 -16.02
CA SER A 4 -29.22 7.64 -15.29
C SER A 4 -29.41 7.60 -13.76
N HIS A 5 -29.93 6.49 -13.23
CA HIS A 5 -30.00 6.30 -11.78
C HIS A 5 -28.64 5.83 -11.27
N SER A 6 -28.01 6.56 -10.33
CA SER A 6 -26.93 6.01 -9.50
C SER A 6 -27.33 4.62 -9.02
N ALA A 7 -26.42 3.66 -9.08
CA ALA A 7 -26.69 2.28 -8.67
C ALA A 7 -27.18 2.13 -7.21
N CYS A 8 -27.05 3.18 -6.40
CA CYS A 8 -27.48 3.24 -5.01
C CYS A 8 -28.82 3.96 -4.77
N GLY A 9 -29.57 4.30 -5.82
CA GLY A 9 -30.94 4.86 -5.69
C GLY A 9 -31.00 6.30 -5.15
N LEU A 10 -29.92 7.07 -5.26
CA LEU A 10 -29.81 8.43 -4.73
C LEU A 10 -30.35 9.52 -5.68
N GLY A 11 -30.63 9.16 -6.94
CA GLY A 11 -31.04 10.12 -7.97
C GLY A 11 -29.97 11.21 -8.18
N ASN A 12 -30.37 12.41 -8.59
CA ASN A 12 -29.45 13.53 -8.83
C ASN A 12 -29.18 14.40 -7.59
N ARG A 13 -29.38 13.85 -6.38
CA ARG A 13 -29.16 14.62 -5.15
C ARG A 13 -27.68 14.65 -4.81
N HIS A 14 -27.18 15.82 -4.45
CA HIS A 14 -25.89 15.92 -3.78
C HIS A 14 -26.02 15.32 -2.38
N VAL A 15 -25.22 14.31 -2.09
CA VAL A 15 -25.16 13.64 -0.80
C VAL A 15 -23.76 13.73 -0.23
N THR A 16 -23.66 13.60 1.08
CA THR A 16 -22.38 13.48 1.79
C THR A 16 -21.75 12.11 1.54
N GLY A 17 -20.44 11.99 1.82
CA GLY A 17 -19.73 10.71 1.79
C GLY A 17 -20.41 9.62 2.65
N PRO A 18 -20.75 9.90 3.93
CA PRO A 18 -21.45 8.94 4.79
C PRO A 18 -22.83 8.51 4.27
N GLU A 19 -23.61 9.45 3.71
CA GLU A 19 -24.90 9.12 3.10
C GLU A 19 -24.73 8.22 1.87
N PHE A 20 -23.73 8.51 1.03
CA PHE A 20 -23.38 7.67 -0.11
C PHE A 20 -22.98 6.27 0.33
N VAL A 21 -22.13 6.15 1.36
CA VAL A 21 -21.73 4.85 1.94
C VAL A 21 -22.95 4.05 2.37
N ARG A 22 -23.84 4.63 3.20
CA ARG A 22 -25.02 3.93 3.73
C ARG A 22 -26.00 3.51 2.64
N ALA A 23 -26.24 4.38 1.65
CA ALA A 23 -27.13 4.08 0.54
C ALA A 23 -26.61 2.96 -0.38
N CYS A 24 -25.29 2.81 -0.47
CA CYS A 24 -24.64 1.83 -1.32
C CYS A 24 -24.31 0.49 -0.63
N ILE A 25 -24.67 0.31 0.66
CA ILE A 25 -24.41 -0.96 1.36
C ILE A 25 -25.05 -2.13 0.59
N GLY A 26 -24.24 -3.14 0.31
CA GLY A 26 -24.65 -4.32 -0.44
C GLY A 26 -24.88 -4.09 -1.95
N LYS A 27 -24.56 -2.93 -2.53
CA LYS A 27 -24.65 -2.79 -3.99
C LYS A 27 -23.43 -3.43 -4.67
N GLU A 28 -23.65 -4.04 -5.83
CA GLU A 28 -22.59 -4.65 -6.63
C GLU A 28 -21.89 -3.63 -7.53
N ILE A 29 -22.66 -2.67 -8.04
CA ILE A 29 -22.13 -1.56 -8.82
C ILE A 29 -22.27 -0.32 -7.95
N ILE A 30 -21.15 0.37 -7.72
CA ILE A 30 -21.10 1.59 -6.93
C ILE A 30 -20.49 2.68 -7.80
N VAL A 31 -21.37 3.49 -8.36
CA VAL A 31 -21.00 4.62 -9.23
C VAL A 31 -21.83 5.83 -8.79
N PRO A 32 -21.20 6.99 -8.57
CA PRO A 32 -21.93 8.20 -8.23
C PRO A 32 -22.84 8.64 -9.39
N SER A 33 -23.90 9.38 -9.06
CA SER A 33 -24.70 10.07 -10.09
C SER A 33 -23.85 11.07 -10.85
N ARG A 34 -24.27 11.39 -12.08
CA ARG A 34 -23.60 12.37 -12.92
C ARG A 34 -23.44 13.71 -12.17
N GLY A 35 -22.22 14.25 -12.15
CA GLY A 35 -21.90 15.51 -11.48
C GLY A 35 -21.65 15.39 -9.97
N TYR A 36 -21.80 14.21 -9.38
CA TYR A 36 -21.40 13.93 -8.01
C TYR A 36 -20.02 13.25 -7.98
N ILE A 37 -19.11 13.78 -7.16
CA ILE A 37 -17.78 13.21 -6.93
C ILE A 37 -17.82 12.48 -5.59
N ALA A 38 -17.76 11.14 -5.62
CA ALA A 38 -17.80 10.31 -4.43
C ALA A 38 -16.48 10.32 -3.67
N VAL A 39 -16.29 11.33 -2.81
CA VAL A 39 -15.20 11.38 -1.82
C VAL A 39 -15.75 10.90 -0.47
N ILE A 40 -15.12 9.88 0.10
CA ILE A 40 -15.54 9.26 1.36
C ILE A 40 -14.39 9.40 2.36
N ASN A 41 -14.64 10.08 3.48
CA ASN A 41 -13.71 10.12 4.60
C ASN A 41 -14.12 9.08 5.63
N ALA A 42 -13.27 8.08 5.86
CA ALA A 42 -13.57 6.97 6.77
C ALA A 42 -13.65 7.38 8.23
N SER A 43 -13.18 8.58 8.61
CA SER A 43 -13.41 9.11 9.97
C SER A 43 -14.89 9.44 10.23
N GLU A 44 -15.72 9.54 9.20
CA GLU A 44 -17.14 9.92 9.28
C GLU A 44 -18.08 8.71 9.19
N VAL A 45 -17.53 7.51 9.04
CA VAL A 45 -18.29 6.25 8.97
C VAL A 45 -17.66 5.18 9.84
N SER A 46 -18.45 4.23 10.31
CA SER A 46 -17.91 3.08 11.03
C SER A 46 -17.21 2.09 10.08
N GLU A 47 -16.27 1.32 10.63
CA GLU A 47 -15.65 0.20 9.91
C GLU A 47 -16.72 -0.77 9.36
N ARG A 48 -17.80 -0.99 10.12
CA ARG A 48 -18.92 -1.85 9.72
C ARG A 48 -19.63 -1.31 8.49
N GLU A 49 -19.89 -0.01 8.43
CA GLU A 49 -20.55 0.64 7.28
C GLU A 49 -19.65 0.59 6.05
N LEU A 50 -18.37 0.95 6.17
CA LEU A 50 -17.46 0.95 5.02
C LEU A 50 -17.22 -0.47 4.48
N ASN A 51 -17.09 -1.46 5.36
CA ASN A 51 -17.00 -2.86 4.93
C ASN A 51 -18.32 -3.36 4.34
N GLY A 52 -19.47 -2.94 4.87
CA GLY A 52 -20.79 -3.25 4.30
C GLY A 52 -20.99 -2.67 2.89
N PHE A 53 -20.46 -1.47 2.67
CA PHE A 53 -20.39 -0.80 1.37
C PHE A 53 -19.56 -1.61 0.36
N CYS A 54 -18.40 -2.11 0.78
CA CYS A 54 -17.50 -2.86 -0.09
C CYS A 54 -17.85 -4.34 -0.27
N ARG A 55 -18.57 -4.95 0.66
CA ARG A 55 -18.70 -6.43 0.78
C ARG A 55 -19.17 -7.13 -0.50
N ARG A 56 -20.09 -6.52 -1.24
CA ARG A 56 -20.63 -7.06 -2.51
C ARG A 56 -20.17 -6.28 -3.74
N ALA A 57 -19.37 -5.23 -3.57
CA ALA A 57 -18.99 -4.35 -4.66
C ALA A 57 -18.10 -5.11 -5.65
N ILE A 58 -18.57 -5.20 -6.90
CA ILE A 58 -17.87 -5.75 -8.05
C ILE A 58 -17.22 -4.62 -8.86
N TYR A 59 -17.90 -3.48 -8.97
CA TYR A 59 -17.40 -2.26 -9.61
C TYR A 59 -17.51 -1.08 -8.64
N LEU A 60 -16.41 -0.36 -8.43
CA LEU A 60 -16.34 0.79 -7.52
C LEU A 60 -15.74 2.02 -8.20
N GLN A 61 -16.45 3.14 -8.18
CA GLN A 61 -15.91 4.46 -8.53
C GLN A 61 -16.04 5.43 -7.37
N ALA A 62 -14.94 5.63 -6.63
CA ALA A 62 -14.88 6.54 -5.48
C ALA A 62 -13.44 6.88 -5.11
N CYS A 63 -13.26 7.89 -4.27
CA CYS A 63 -12.02 8.16 -3.54
C CYS A 63 -12.28 7.98 -2.05
N ILE A 64 -11.69 6.95 -1.45
CA ILE A 64 -11.89 6.55 -0.06
C ILE A 64 -10.61 6.86 0.73
N ILE A 65 -10.74 7.77 1.70
CA ILE A 65 -9.67 8.24 2.55
C ILE A 65 -9.83 7.55 3.91
N ILE A 66 -8.89 6.68 4.25
CA ILE A 66 -8.81 5.99 5.55
C ILE A 66 -7.55 6.48 6.24
N LYS A 67 -7.67 7.60 6.95
CA LYS A 67 -6.54 8.27 7.58
C LYS A 67 -6.75 8.43 9.07
N ASP A 68 -5.72 8.05 9.84
CA ASP A 68 -5.67 8.22 11.30
C ASP A 68 -6.92 7.66 12.01
N THR A 69 -7.47 6.54 11.52
CA THR A 69 -8.65 5.89 12.08
C THR A 69 -8.27 4.72 12.99
N SER A 70 -9.25 4.26 13.79
CA SER A 70 -9.16 3.04 14.60
C SER A 70 -9.56 1.76 13.83
N PHE A 71 -9.61 1.82 12.49
CA PHE A 71 -9.99 0.66 11.69
C PHE A 71 -8.95 -0.45 11.85
N VAL A 72 -9.43 -1.66 12.06
CA VAL A 72 -8.69 -2.91 12.14
C VAL A 72 -8.68 -3.62 10.78
N ARG A 73 -9.76 -3.47 9.98
CA ARG A 73 -9.86 -4.11 8.65
C ARG A 73 -10.61 -3.26 7.60
N LEU A 74 -10.14 -3.37 6.36
CA LEU A 74 -10.89 -3.04 5.15
C LEU A 74 -11.05 -4.31 4.30
N SER A 75 -12.26 -4.61 3.81
CA SER A 75 -12.54 -5.79 3.01
C SER A 75 -13.52 -5.50 1.88
N CYS A 76 -13.07 -5.66 0.64
CA CYS A 76 -13.85 -5.55 -0.60
C CYS A 76 -13.63 -6.84 -1.44
N PRO A 77 -14.14 -8.01 -0.99
CA PRO A 77 -13.71 -9.33 -1.48
C PRO A 77 -14.17 -9.67 -2.90
N GLU A 78 -15.24 -9.05 -3.39
CA GLU A 78 -15.82 -9.33 -4.72
C GLU A 78 -15.36 -8.36 -5.81
N LEU A 79 -14.45 -7.43 -5.47
CA LEU A 79 -14.08 -6.32 -6.33
C LEU A 79 -13.33 -6.80 -7.58
N LYS A 80 -13.91 -6.52 -8.76
CA LYS A 80 -13.33 -6.87 -10.07
C LYS A 80 -12.76 -5.67 -10.80
N GLU A 81 -13.29 -4.48 -10.56
CA GLU A 81 -12.80 -3.23 -11.14
C GLU A 81 -12.96 -2.07 -10.16
N MET A 82 -11.95 -1.20 -10.10
CA MET A 82 -12.03 0.03 -9.33
C MET A 82 -11.50 1.22 -10.13
N LYS A 83 -12.16 2.37 -9.98
CA LYS A 83 -11.76 3.64 -10.59
C LYS A 83 -11.76 4.75 -9.53
N PRO A 84 -10.81 5.69 -9.61
CA PRO A 84 -10.85 6.83 -8.71
C PRO A 84 -12.08 7.69 -9.01
N CYS A 85 -12.50 8.48 -8.02
CA CYS A 85 -13.57 9.45 -8.21
C CYS A 85 -13.22 10.49 -9.30
N GLU A 86 -11.94 10.80 -9.47
CA GLU A 86 -11.39 11.74 -10.46
C GLU A 86 -9.97 11.31 -10.88
N PRO A 87 -9.50 11.67 -12.09
CA PRO A 87 -8.15 11.37 -12.55
C PRO A 87 -7.06 11.87 -11.61
N GLY A 88 -5.98 11.09 -11.44
CA GLY A 88 -4.83 11.47 -10.61
C GLY A 88 -5.06 11.35 -9.09
N ARG A 89 -6.25 10.91 -8.64
CA ARG A 89 -6.53 10.59 -7.23
C ARG A 89 -6.47 9.08 -7.00
N PRO A 90 -6.12 8.63 -5.78
CA PRO A 90 -6.24 7.21 -5.44
C PRO A 90 -7.71 6.82 -5.19
N VAL A 91 -8.03 5.57 -5.46
CA VAL A 91 -9.26 4.93 -4.97
C VAL A 91 -9.18 4.75 -3.45
N PHE A 92 -8.05 4.24 -2.96
CA PHE A 92 -7.82 4.05 -1.53
C PHE A 92 -6.58 4.81 -1.08
N GLU A 93 -6.77 5.76 -0.16
CA GLU A 93 -5.71 6.42 0.58
C GLU A 93 -5.74 5.95 2.04
N ILE A 94 -4.87 5.00 2.38
CA ILE A 94 -4.83 4.32 3.68
C ILE A 94 -3.57 4.76 4.42
N ILE A 95 -3.70 5.73 5.33
CA ILE A 95 -2.56 6.41 5.96
C ILE A 95 -2.66 6.40 7.48
N GLY A 96 -1.60 5.97 8.16
CA GLY A 96 -1.44 6.24 9.60
C GLY A 96 -2.34 5.41 10.52
N ASN A 97 -3.10 4.44 10.00
CA ASN A 97 -4.02 3.63 10.82
C ASN A 97 -3.22 2.59 11.62
N HIS A 98 -2.98 2.87 12.89
CA HIS A 98 -2.06 2.09 13.74
C HIS A 98 -2.61 0.72 14.14
N ASP A 99 -3.93 0.55 14.15
CA ASP A 99 -4.60 -0.71 14.50
C ASP A 99 -4.95 -1.58 13.28
N LEU A 100 -4.75 -1.06 12.06
CA LEU A 100 -5.09 -1.76 10.82
C LEU A 100 -4.17 -2.96 10.58
N VAL A 101 -4.77 -4.15 10.53
CA VAL A 101 -4.06 -5.43 10.31
C VAL A 101 -4.49 -6.15 9.05
N LYS A 102 -5.60 -5.75 8.41
CA LYS A 102 -6.10 -6.41 7.20
C LYS A 102 -6.60 -5.40 6.17
N VAL A 103 -6.12 -5.54 4.94
CA VAL A 103 -6.70 -4.89 3.76
C VAL A 103 -6.89 -5.98 2.72
N GLU A 104 -8.14 -6.27 2.38
CA GLU A 104 -8.52 -7.37 1.50
C GLU A 104 -9.14 -6.83 0.22
N LEU A 105 -8.34 -6.88 -0.83
CA LEU A 105 -8.71 -6.59 -2.22
C LEU A 105 -8.26 -7.79 -3.07
N PRO A 106 -9.07 -8.29 -4.01
CA PRO A 106 -8.65 -9.32 -4.94
C PRO A 106 -7.44 -8.87 -5.76
N THR A 107 -6.41 -9.70 -5.87
CA THR A 107 -5.22 -9.37 -6.67
C THR A 107 -5.49 -9.30 -8.17
N SER A 108 -6.65 -9.77 -8.62
CA SER A 108 -7.14 -9.73 -10.00
C SER A 108 -7.98 -8.48 -10.31
N VAL A 109 -8.19 -7.57 -9.35
CA VAL A 109 -8.95 -6.34 -9.57
C VAL A 109 -8.31 -5.51 -10.68
N LYS A 110 -9.12 -5.09 -11.64
CA LYS A 110 -8.70 -4.21 -12.73
C LYS A 110 -8.64 -2.76 -12.24
N ILE A 111 -7.58 -2.08 -12.66
CA ILE A 111 -7.35 -0.66 -12.39
C ILE A 111 -7.17 0.06 -13.73
N PRO A 112 -7.46 1.37 -13.84
CA PRO A 112 -7.22 2.10 -15.08
C PRO A 112 -5.72 2.16 -15.39
N ASP A 113 -5.38 2.11 -16.67
CA ASP A 113 -3.99 2.16 -17.12
C ASP A 113 -3.32 3.47 -16.68
N GLY A 114 -2.12 3.36 -16.11
CA GLY A 114 -1.32 4.51 -15.67
C GLY A 114 -1.80 5.23 -14.41
N GLU A 115 -2.95 4.84 -13.83
CA GLU A 115 -3.50 5.47 -12.62
C GLU A 115 -2.89 4.88 -11.34
N LYS A 116 -2.50 5.76 -10.41
CA LYS A 116 -1.98 5.38 -9.08
C LYS A 116 -3.13 5.27 -8.08
N VAL A 117 -3.90 4.20 -8.21
CA VAL A 117 -5.15 3.99 -7.47
C VAL A 117 -4.99 3.64 -5.98
N LEU A 118 -3.79 3.33 -5.51
CA LEU A 118 -3.50 3.01 -4.10
C LEU A 118 -2.42 3.93 -3.52
N VAL A 119 -2.67 4.43 -2.32
CA VAL A 119 -1.67 5.03 -1.42
C VAL A 119 -1.81 4.34 -0.07
N VAL A 120 -0.80 3.59 0.35
CA VAL A 120 -0.81 2.85 1.61
C VAL A 120 0.49 3.12 2.33
N LYS A 121 0.45 3.88 3.41
CA LYS A 121 1.64 4.26 4.19
C LYS A 121 1.29 4.48 5.65
N GLN A 122 2.29 4.46 6.52
CA GLN A 122 2.24 4.68 7.96
C GLN A 122 1.28 3.76 8.75
N ASN A 123 0.78 2.67 8.15
CA ASN A 123 -0.03 1.66 8.83
C ASN A 123 0.90 0.63 9.48
N ARG A 124 1.26 0.88 10.75
CA ARG A 124 2.29 0.11 11.44
C ARG A 124 1.95 -1.38 11.44
N ARG A 125 0.78 -1.77 11.98
CA ARG A 125 0.44 -3.20 12.15
C ARG A 125 0.03 -3.93 10.87
N LEU A 126 0.11 -3.29 9.70
CA LEU A 126 -0.29 -3.92 8.44
C LEU A 126 0.77 -4.98 8.02
N PRO A 127 0.39 -6.26 7.92
CA PRO A 127 1.31 -7.33 7.59
C PRO A 127 1.93 -7.19 6.19
N VAL A 128 3.13 -7.74 6.02
CA VAL A 128 3.87 -7.64 4.75
C VAL A 128 3.21 -8.41 3.63
N ASP A 129 2.60 -9.55 3.91
CA ASP A 129 1.83 -10.32 2.91
C ASP A 129 0.65 -9.51 2.35
N VAL A 130 -0.02 -8.72 3.20
CA VAL A 130 -1.05 -7.77 2.76
C VAL A 130 -0.45 -6.72 1.82
N ILE A 131 0.68 -6.13 2.21
CA ILE A 131 1.41 -5.16 1.38
C ILE A 131 1.80 -5.76 0.03
N MET A 132 2.30 -6.99 0.02
CA MET A 132 2.66 -7.71 -1.20
C MET A 132 1.47 -7.93 -2.11
N ASN A 133 0.31 -8.28 -1.56
CA ASN A 133 -0.90 -8.44 -2.36
C ASN A 133 -1.36 -7.10 -2.96
N LEU A 134 -1.27 -6.00 -2.20
CA LEU A 134 -1.59 -4.66 -2.71
C LEU A 134 -0.63 -4.21 -3.83
N LYS A 135 0.65 -4.58 -3.75
CA LYS A 135 1.63 -4.30 -4.81
C LYS A 135 1.43 -5.14 -6.07
N LYS A 136 0.86 -6.35 -5.95
CA LYS A 136 0.45 -7.13 -7.13
C LYS A 136 -0.67 -6.42 -7.90
N ILE A 137 -1.57 -5.75 -7.19
CA ILE A 137 -2.67 -4.98 -7.79
C ILE A 137 -2.13 -3.75 -8.51
N CYS A 138 -1.26 -2.98 -7.85
CA CYS A 138 -0.68 -1.76 -8.41
C CYS A 138 0.82 -1.66 -8.10
N PRO A 139 1.70 -2.18 -8.97
CA PRO A 139 3.15 -2.20 -8.75
C PRO A 139 3.77 -0.80 -8.56
N ASP A 140 3.25 0.19 -9.29
CA ASP A 140 3.75 1.56 -9.30
C ASP A 140 3.12 2.48 -8.23
N CYS A 141 2.16 1.96 -7.47
CA CYS A 141 1.49 2.69 -6.40
C CYS A 141 2.39 2.94 -5.19
N GLN A 142 2.02 3.93 -4.37
CA GLN A 142 2.73 4.25 -3.13
C GLN A 142 2.27 3.34 -1.99
N VAL A 143 2.52 2.04 -2.13
CA VAL A 143 2.31 1.05 -1.07
C VAL A 143 3.66 0.84 -0.38
N LEU A 144 3.79 1.39 0.83
CA LEU A 144 4.97 1.30 1.69
C LEU A 144 4.59 0.55 2.96
N SER A 145 5.42 -0.39 3.40
CA SER A 145 5.29 -0.91 4.77
C SER A 145 6.28 -0.30 5.73
N HIS A 146 5.79 -0.11 6.96
CA HIS A 146 6.40 0.72 7.99
C HIS A 146 6.89 -0.09 9.19
N GLN A 147 6.80 -1.42 9.13
CA GLN A 147 7.36 -2.29 10.15
C GLN A 147 8.62 -2.96 9.60
N SER A 148 9.69 -2.18 9.57
CA SER A 148 11.03 -2.74 9.60
C SER A 148 11.63 -2.45 10.97
N LYS A 149 12.19 -3.46 11.62
CA LYS A 149 13.07 -3.26 12.78
C LYS A 149 14.34 -2.47 12.43
N CYS A 150 14.58 -2.24 11.13
CA CYS A 150 15.70 -1.46 10.60
C CYS A 150 15.36 -0.02 10.29
N ASP A 151 14.10 0.40 10.47
CA ASP A 151 13.71 1.77 10.20
C ASP A 151 14.40 2.72 11.20
N ASN A 152 14.96 3.82 10.70
CA ASN A 152 15.74 4.81 11.47
C ASN A 152 17.07 4.32 12.09
N LEU A 153 17.73 3.30 11.55
CA LEU A 153 19.12 3.00 11.91
C LEU A 153 20.04 4.15 11.48
N ARG A 154 20.38 5.04 12.41
CA ARG A 154 21.33 6.16 12.20
C ARG A 154 22.79 5.71 12.22
N THR A 155 23.08 4.60 12.89
CA THR A 155 24.43 4.04 13.02
C THR A 155 24.37 2.51 12.99
N VAL A 156 25.21 1.90 12.18
CA VAL A 156 25.47 0.45 12.19
C VAL A 156 26.82 0.23 12.84
N LYS A 157 26.90 -0.59 13.90
CA LYS A 157 28.16 -0.80 14.63
C LYS A 157 29.08 -1.78 13.92
N SER A 158 28.51 -2.81 13.31
CA SER A 158 29.23 -3.84 12.57
C SER A 158 28.30 -4.57 11.60
N VAL A 159 28.87 -5.31 10.66
CA VAL A 159 28.12 -6.19 9.75
C VAL A 159 27.28 -7.22 10.51
N ALA A 160 27.83 -7.80 11.59
CA ALA A 160 27.12 -8.78 12.40
C ALA A 160 25.92 -8.16 13.13
N ASP A 161 26.10 -6.98 13.74
CA ASP A 161 25.01 -6.22 14.38
C ASP A 161 23.91 -5.88 13.36
N PHE A 162 24.30 -5.49 12.15
CA PHE A 162 23.36 -5.19 11.08
C PHE A 162 22.53 -6.41 10.66
N ILE A 163 23.18 -7.54 10.37
CA ILE A 163 22.50 -8.77 9.97
C ILE A 163 21.60 -9.29 11.08
N ASN A 164 22.00 -9.18 12.34
CA ASN A 164 21.17 -9.61 13.47
C ASN A 164 19.89 -8.76 13.61
N ARG A 165 19.97 -7.45 13.31
CA ARG A 165 18.81 -6.55 13.36
C ARG A 165 17.93 -6.65 12.13
N CYS A 166 18.54 -6.84 10.95
CA CYS A 166 17.91 -6.63 9.66
C CYS A 166 17.78 -7.87 8.78
N GLY A 167 18.47 -8.95 9.12
CA GLY A 167 18.43 -10.18 8.35
C GLY A 167 17.01 -10.70 8.20
N ASN A 168 16.65 -11.02 6.95
CA ASN A 168 15.34 -11.55 6.60
C ASN A 168 14.17 -10.63 6.98
N GLN A 169 14.42 -9.36 7.30
CA GLN A 169 13.35 -8.37 7.42
C GLN A 169 12.75 -8.15 6.03
N PRO A 170 11.42 -8.07 5.91
CA PRO A 170 10.79 -7.85 4.62
C PRO A 170 11.05 -6.46 4.05
N ILE A 171 11.41 -5.52 4.90
CA ILE A 171 11.72 -4.15 4.52
C ILE A 171 12.99 -3.73 5.23
N ILE A 172 13.84 -2.97 4.55
CA ILE A 172 15.02 -2.34 5.15
C ILE A 172 15.04 -0.88 4.72
N VAL A 173 14.92 0.07 5.65
CA VAL A 173 14.95 1.51 5.37
C VAL A 173 16.06 2.15 6.19
N ILE A 174 17.14 2.52 5.51
CA ILE A 174 18.31 3.19 6.08
C ILE A 174 18.57 4.43 5.23
N LYS A 175 18.18 5.58 5.77
CA LYS A 175 18.36 6.88 5.12
C LYS A 175 19.69 7.47 5.55
N GLU A 176 20.26 8.31 4.69
CA GLU A 176 21.46 9.13 4.94
C GLU A 176 22.79 8.37 5.12
N VAL A 177 22.76 7.09 5.51
CA VAL A 177 23.93 6.24 5.72
C VAL A 177 24.26 5.43 4.46
N VAL A 178 25.55 5.41 4.08
CA VAL A 178 26.08 4.45 3.10
C VAL A 178 26.71 3.30 3.86
N LEU A 179 26.23 2.08 3.62
CA LEU A 179 26.82 0.87 4.17
C LEU A 179 28.03 0.49 3.33
N ASP A 180 29.23 0.77 3.85
CA ASP A 180 30.51 0.48 3.22
C ASP A 180 31.32 -0.43 4.16
N TYR A 181 30.95 -1.72 4.15
CA TYR A 181 31.59 -2.75 4.96
C TYR A 181 32.02 -3.92 4.08
N PRO A 182 33.03 -4.72 4.50
CA PRO A 182 33.48 -5.89 3.75
C PRO A 182 32.50 -7.06 3.89
N PHE A 183 31.29 -6.93 3.34
CA PHE A 183 30.29 -7.98 3.35
C PHE A 183 30.75 -9.20 2.53
N THR A 184 30.50 -10.39 3.05
CA THR A 184 30.60 -11.63 2.27
C THR A 184 29.33 -11.88 1.46
N GLU A 185 29.43 -12.73 0.46
CA GLU A 185 28.27 -13.16 -0.34
C GLU A 185 27.16 -13.76 0.52
N THR A 186 27.52 -14.68 1.42
CA THR A 186 26.59 -15.32 2.36
C THR A 186 25.89 -14.30 3.26
N GLN A 187 26.61 -13.28 3.70
CA GLN A 187 26.05 -12.21 4.54
C GLN A 187 25.01 -11.38 3.81
N LEU A 188 25.27 -11.00 2.56
CA LEU A 188 24.31 -10.24 1.75
C LEU A 188 23.10 -11.08 1.37
N ASN A 189 23.31 -12.32 0.92
CA ASN A 189 22.20 -13.20 0.56
C ASN A 189 21.32 -13.50 1.78
N LYS A 190 21.91 -13.68 2.97
CA LYS A 190 21.15 -13.83 4.22
C LYS A 190 20.40 -12.55 4.61
N LEU A 191 21.02 -11.39 4.42
CA LEU A 191 20.39 -10.10 4.71
C LEU A 191 19.14 -9.90 3.83
N PHE A 192 19.25 -10.20 2.54
CA PHE A 192 18.24 -9.88 1.54
C PHE A 192 17.29 -11.04 1.15
N ALA A 193 17.49 -12.25 1.66
CA ALA A 193 16.65 -13.42 1.35
C ALA A 193 15.14 -13.16 1.55
N GLY A 194 14.78 -12.37 2.57
CA GLY A 194 13.41 -12.00 2.89
C GLY A 194 12.96 -10.65 2.37
N VAL A 195 13.88 -9.85 1.83
CA VAL A 195 13.63 -8.43 1.56
C VAL A 195 12.78 -8.25 0.32
N VAL A 196 11.71 -7.48 0.48
CA VAL A 196 10.76 -7.09 -0.55
C VAL A 196 11.01 -5.66 -0.99
N GLU A 197 11.24 -4.77 -0.02
CA GLU A 197 11.55 -3.36 -0.29
C GLU A 197 12.77 -2.92 0.46
N VAL A 198 13.55 -2.10 -0.19
CA VAL A 198 14.71 -1.51 0.43
C VAL A 198 14.86 -0.05 0.04
N GLN A 199 15.19 0.77 1.02
CA GLN A 199 15.74 2.09 0.83
C GLN A 199 17.09 2.14 1.53
N LEU A 200 18.17 1.90 0.81
CA LEU A 200 19.53 1.94 1.35
C LEU A 200 20.55 2.27 0.26
N CYS A 201 21.73 2.74 0.67
CA CYS A 201 22.91 2.82 -0.19
C CYS A 201 23.91 1.77 0.31
N LEU A 202 24.22 0.79 -0.52
CA LEU A 202 25.23 -0.22 -0.24
C LEU A 202 26.43 0.06 -1.13
N ARG A 203 27.64 -0.06 -0.59
CA ARG A 203 28.86 0.00 -1.36
C ARG A 203 29.65 -1.27 -1.15
N ILE A 204 29.93 -1.96 -2.26
CA ILE A 204 30.75 -3.17 -2.27
C ILE A 204 32.03 -2.86 -3.03
N ARG A 205 33.18 -3.03 -2.39
CA ARG A 205 34.51 -2.80 -2.98
C ARG A 205 35.39 -4.03 -2.76
N ASN A 206 36.22 -4.35 -3.75
CA ASN A 206 37.24 -5.40 -3.68
C ASN A 206 36.72 -6.73 -3.11
N SER A 207 35.47 -7.09 -3.43
CA SER A 207 34.84 -8.29 -2.88
C SER A 207 35.09 -9.51 -3.77
N LYS A 208 35.01 -10.70 -3.17
CA LYS A 208 35.03 -11.99 -3.89
C LYS A 208 33.63 -12.50 -4.22
N ILE A 209 32.62 -11.62 -4.17
CA ILE A 209 31.22 -11.97 -4.41
C ILE A 209 31.05 -12.34 -5.88
N ARG A 210 30.46 -13.49 -6.14
CA ARG A 210 30.15 -14.01 -7.48
C ARG A 210 28.66 -13.93 -7.77
N ARG A 211 27.80 -14.06 -6.76
CA ARG A 211 26.35 -14.14 -6.92
C ARG A 211 25.60 -13.47 -5.78
N LEU A 212 24.82 -12.43 -6.12
CA LEU A 212 23.88 -11.81 -5.20
C LEU A 212 22.46 -12.19 -5.56
N GLU A 213 21.68 -12.56 -4.54
CA GLU A 213 20.29 -12.99 -4.72
C GLU A 213 19.35 -12.09 -3.94
N PHE A 214 18.35 -11.60 -4.65
CA PHE A 214 17.27 -10.78 -4.10
C PHE A 214 15.91 -11.41 -4.45
N PRO A 215 15.65 -12.65 -4.00
CA PRO A 215 14.60 -13.50 -4.59
C PRO A 215 13.18 -12.93 -4.44
N LYS A 216 12.97 -12.03 -3.48
CA LYS A 216 11.66 -11.42 -3.18
C LYS A 216 11.64 -9.92 -3.43
N LEU A 217 12.74 -9.34 -3.89
CA LEU A 217 12.89 -7.90 -3.97
C LEU A 217 12.05 -7.34 -5.11
N VAL A 218 11.13 -6.45 -4.76
CA VAL A 218 10.25 -5.74 -5.69
C VAL A 218 10.76 -4.33 -5.94
N ARG A 219 11.40 -3.70 -4.95
CA ARG A 219 11.80 -2.29 -5.05
C ARG A 219 13.07 -1.97 -4.28
N TRP A 220 14.01 -1.30 -4.94
CA TRP A 220 15.19 -0.70 -4.32
C TRP A 220 15.21 0.81 -4.57
N LYS A 221 15.31 1.60 -3.50
CA LYS A 221 15.58 3.04 -3.52
C LYS A 221 16.92 3.34 -2.89
N SER A 222 17.57 4.42 -3.34
CA SER A 222 18.77 4.91 -2.68
C SER A 222 18.45 5.53 -1.33
N CYS A 223 19.44 5.52 -0.43
CA CYS A 223 19.34 6.12 0.90
C CYS A 223 19.05 7.64 0.88
N SER A 224 19.35 8.34 -0.22
CA SER A 224 19.11 9.78 -0.41
C SER A 224 19.06 10.15 -1.91
N PRO A 225 18.34 11.22 -2.31
CA PRO A 225 18.30 11.70 -3.69
C PRO A 225 19.70 11.96 -4.25
N GLY A 226 19.93 11.61 -5.52
CA GLY A 226 21.22 11.79 -6.20
C GLY A 226 22.30 10.76 -5.84
N ARG A 227 22.05 9.84 -4.90
CA ARG A 227 22.98 8.73 -4.60
C ARG A 227 22.61 7.45 -5.34
N ALA A 228 23.65 6.68 -5.70
CA ALA A 228 23.49 5.32 -6.19
C ALA A 228 22.89 4.42 -5.11
N SER A 229 21.94 3.59 -5.52
CA SER A 229 21.29 2.58 -4.69
C SER A 229 22.25 1.47 -4.26
N PHE A 230 23.12 1.06 -5.18
CA PHE A 230 24.05 -0.05 -5.08
C PHE A 230 25.28 0.26 -5.93
#